data_AF-A0A968Z4C7-F1
#
_entry.id   AF-A0A968Z4C7-F1
#
_cell.length_a   1.000
_cell.length_b   1.000
_cell.length_c   1.000
_cell.angle_alpha   90.00
_cell.angle_beta   90.00
_cell.angle_gamma   90.00
#
_symmetry.space_group_name_H-M   'P 1'
#
loop_
_entity.id
_entity.type
_entity.pdbx_description
1 polymer ?
#
loop_
_entity_poly.entity_id
_entity_poly.type
_entity_poly.pdbx_seq_one_letter_code
_entity_poly.pdbx_strand_id
1 'polypeptide(L)'
;MSRDAKTEETSGLRVNLRLETQPSGIVAASVIEFPDCYVEAATREEAIAKVQAAFLEKLSHIETIPWDVPLPSKPSSWIANGSKYSAESPWVKFAGMFQNDPDFAKIAADIRAEREIEDDIEVDPSIYSLEG
;
A
#
# COMPACT_ATOMS: atom_id res chain seq x y z
N MET A 1 51.30 -12.37 7.41
CA MET A 1 50.53 -11.33 6.71
C MET A 1 49.52 -12.02 5.80
N SER A 2 48.41 -12.50 6.38
CA SER A 2 47.32 -13.05 5.57
C SER A 2 46.53 -11.90 4.98
N ARG A 3 46.25 -11.95 3.68
CA ARG A 3 45.24 -11.09 3.05
C ARG A 3 43.93 -11.86 3.09
N ASP A 4 43.07 -11.51 4.03
CA ASP A 4 41.71 -12.03 4.04
C ASP A 4 41.00 -11.52 2.78
N ALA A 5 40.59 -12.44 1.93
CA ALA A 5 39.82 -12.13 0.74
C ALA A 5 38.41 -11.70 1.19
N LYS A 6 38.22 -10.39 1.33
CA LYS A 6 36.91 -9.80 1.61
C LYS A 6 35.94 -10.23 0.52
N THR A 7 35.01 -11.11 0.88
CA THR A 7 33.97 -11.60 -0.02
C THR A 7 33.12 -10.41 -0.44
N GLU A 8 33.11 -10.10 -1.74
CA GLU A 8 32.22 -9.06 -2.26
C GLU A 8 30.79 -9.61 -2.24
N GLU A 9 30.04 -9.25 -1.20
CA GLU A 9 28.59 -9.44 -1.17
C GLU A 9 27.95 -8.57 -2.26
N THR A 10 27.83 -9.16 -3.44
CA THR A 10 27.09 -8.59 -4.56
C THR A 10 25.61 -8.60 -4.21
N SER A 11 25.14 -7.48 -3.67
CA SER A 11 23.72 -7.18 -3.44
C SER A 11 23.01 -6.99 -4.78
N GLY A 12 22.79 -8.10 -5.48
CA GLY A 12 22.17 -8.13 -6.79
C GLY A 12 20.71 -7.69 -6.73
N LEU A 13 20.38 -6.61 -7.44
CA LEU A 13 18.99 -6.18 -7.64
C LEU A 13 18.27 -7.18 -8.56
N ARG A 14 17.31 -7.92 -8.01
CA ARG A 14 16.42 -8.78 -8.79
C ARG A 14 15.24 -7.98 -9.32
N VAL A 15 15.12 -7.90 -10.65
CA VAL A 15 14.00 -7.27 -11.37
C VAL A 15 13.23 -8.28 -12.19
N ASN A 16 12.00 -7.94 -12.58
CA ASN A 16 11.16 -8.81 -13.41
C ASN A 16 11.10 -8.29 -14.86
N LEU A 17 11.38 -9.17 -15.82
CA LEU A 17 11.30 -8.83 -17.24
C LEU A 17 9.96 -9.28 -17.84
N ARG A 18 9.25 -8.35 -18.48
CA ARG A 18 8.10 -8.62 -19.34
C ARG A 18 8.60 -8.74 -20.79
N LEU A 19 8.31 -9.88 -21.41
CA LEU A 19 8.63 -10.19 -22.80
C LEU A 19 7.34 -10.39 -23.59
N GLU A 20 7.20 -9.73 -24.72
CA GLU A 20 6.02 -9.83 -25.59
C GLU A 20 6.43 -10.08 -27.03
N THR A 21 5.99 -11.20 -27.60
CA THR A 21 6.18 -11.49 -29.02
C THR A 21 5.00 -10.89 -29.79
N GLN A 22 5.27 -9.88 -30.62
CA GLN A 22 4.26 -9.24 -31.46
C GLN A 22 3.87 -10.15 -32.64
N PRO A 23 2.67 -9.97 -33.25
CA PRO A 23 2.27 -10.70 -34.45
C PRO A 23 3.20 -10.50 -35.66
N SER A 24 4.03 -9.45 -35.64
CA SER A 24 5.09 -9.17 -36.62
C SER A 24 6.33 -10.07 -36.48
N GLY A 25 6.42 -10.87 -35.41
CA GLY A 25 7.60 -11.66 -35.04
C GLY A 25 8.65 -10.89 -34.23
N ILE A 26 8.47 -9.58 -34.04
CA ILE A 26 9.33 -8.74 -33.19
C ILE A 26 9.09 -9.09 -31.72
N VAL A 27 10.14 -9.21 -30.93
CA VAL A 27 10.07 -9.39 -29.48
C VAL A 27 10.34 -8.05 -28.79
N ALA A 28 9.36 -7.57 -28.04
CA ALA A 28 9.48 -6.46 -27.12
C ALA A 28 9.92 -6.96 -25.74
N ALA A 29 10.81 -6.22 -25.09
CA ALA A 29 11.26 -6.50 -23.72
C ALA A 29 11.19 -5.24 -22.86
N SER A 30 10.74 -5.40 -21.61
CA SER A 30 10.65 -4.31 -20.64
C SER A 30 10.91 -4.77 -19.21
N VAL A 31 11.36 -3.87 -18.35
CA VAL A 31 11.49 -4.09 -16.90
C VAL A 31 10.19 -3.65 -16.22
N ILE A 32 9.56 -4.51 -15.42
CA ILE A 32 8.24 -4.20 -14.81
C ILE A 32 8.36 -3.03 -13.83
N GLU A 33 9.44 -2.99 -13.06
CA GLU A 33 9.74 -1.95 -12.08
C GLU A 33 10.14 -0.61 -12.73
N PHE A 34 10.52 -0.63 -14.00
CA PHE A 34 10.98 0.53 -14.77
C PHE A 34 10.37 0.49 -16.19
N PRO A 35 9.08 0.83 -16.38
CA PRO A 35 8.38 0.70 -17.65
C PRO A 35 9.02 1.52 -18.78
N ASP A 36 9.74 2.59 -18.45
CA ASP A 36 10.51 3.41 -19.41
C ASP A 36 11.70 2.64 -20.02
N CYS A 37 12.12 1.51 -19.43
CA CYS A 37 13.14 0.63 -19.95
C CYS A 37 12.51 -0.38 -20.89
N TYR A 38 12.28 0.04 -22.15
CA TYR A 38 11.66 -0.73 -23.22
C TYR A 38 12.61 -0.86 -24.42
N VAL A 39 12.67 -2.04 -25.03
CA VAL A 39 13.42 -2.32 -26.27
C VAL A 39 12.67 -3.28 -27.18
N GLU A 40 12.97 -3.23 -28.48
CA GLU A 40 12.50 -4.19 -29.48
C GLU A 40 13.69 -4.87 -30.19
N ALA A 41 13.49 -6.13 -30.56
CA ALA A 41 14.50 -6.96 -31.22
C ALA A 41 13.87 -8.05 -32.09
N ALA A 42 14.66 -8.65 -32.99
CA ALA A 42 14.19 -9.71 -33.87
C ALA A 42 14.09 -11.08 -33.17
N THR A 43 14.79 -11.25 -32.04
CA THR A 43 14.77 -12.48 -31.25
C THR A 43 14.62 -12.19 -29.76
N ARG A 44 14.16 -13.19 -29.01
CA ARG A 44 13.99 -13.10 -27.55
C ARG A 44 15.33 -12.85 -26.84
N GLU A 45 16.37 -13.53 -27.28
CA GLU A 45 17.71 -13.46 -26.70
C GLU A 45 18.35 -12.08 -26.96
N GLU A 46 18.16 -11.52 -28.15
CA GLU A 46 18.55 -10.14 -28.48
C GLU A 46 17.75 -9.11 -27.67
N ALA A 47 16.44 -9.30 -27.48
CA ALA A 47 15.60 -8.42 -26.66
C ALA A 47 16.07 -8.40 -25.18
N ILE A 48 16.38 -9.58 -24.63
CA ILE A 48 16.91 -9.72 -23.27
C ILE A 48 18.27 -9.03 -23.13
N ALA A 49 19.19 -9.26 -24.06
CA ALA A 49 20.51 -8.62 -24.03
C ALA A 49 20.41 -7.09 -24.11
N LYS A 50 19.56 -6.57 -25.01
CA LYS A 50 19.31 -5.12 -25.14
C LYS A 50 18.67 -4.52 -23.89
N VAL A 51 17.66 -5.16 -23.30
CA VAL A 51 16.97 -4.60 -22.12
C VAL A 51 17.88 -4.62 -20.89
N GLN A 52 18.73 -5.64 -20.74
CA GLN A 52 19.73 -5.70 -19.68
C GLN A 52 20.79 -4.60 -19.83
N ALA A 53 21.32 -4.40 -21.03
CA ALA A 53 22.29 -3.33 -21.30
C ALA A 53 21.68 -1.94 -21.04
N ALA A 54 20.49 -1.66 -21.59
CA ALA A 54 19.79 -0.40 -21.38
C ALA A 54 19.42 -0.14 -19.92
N PHE A 55 19.09 -1.20 -19.16
CA PHE A 55 18.78 -1.09 -17.73
C PHE A 55 20.04 -0.74 -16.91
N LEU A 56 21.18 -1.38 -17.18
CA LEU A 56 22.45 -1.07 -16.51
C LEU A 56 22.95 0.34 -16.87
N GLU A 57 22.83 0.75 -18.14
CA GLU A 57 23.13 2.11 -18.59
C GLU A 57 22.28 3.14 -17.85
N LYS A 58 20.95 2.95 -17.79
CA LYS A 58 20.08 3.85 -17.02
C LYS A 58 20.42 3.88 -15.54
N LEU A 59 20.67 2.74 -14.90
CA LEU A 59 21.08 2.71 -13.48
C LEU A 59 22.37 3.51 -13.21
N SER A 60 23.29 3.59 -14.19
CA SER A 60 24.50 4.44 -14.06
C SER A 60 24.24 5.95 -14.15
N HIS A 61 23.05 6.34 -14.63
CA HIS A 61 22.60 7.73 -14.79
C HIS A 61 21.46 8.14 -13.85
N ILE A 62 20.92 7.22 -13.05
CA ILE A 62 19.84 7.50 -12.10
C ILE A 62 20.43 7.96 -10.76
N GLU A 63 20.14 9.20 -10.38
CA GLU A 63 20.34 9.70 -9.02
C GLU A 63 19.01 9.69 -8.27
N THR A 64 18.99 9.14 -7.05
CA THR A 64 17.81 9.20 -6.16
C THR A 64 17.95 10.40 -5.23
N ILE A 65 17.20 11.47 -5.51
CA ILE A 65 17.14 12.64 -4.63
C ILE A 65 15.92 12.56 -3.70
N PRO A 66 16.04 12.93 -2.40
CA PRO A 66 14.88 13.14 -1.55
C PRO A 66 14.16 14.42 -2.00
N TRP A 67 12.84 14.34 -2.18
CA TRP A 67 12.01 15.50 -2.49
C TRP A 67 10.86 15.61 -1.47
N ASP A 68 10.99 16.59 -0.57
CA ASP A 68 9.90 16.99 0.32
C ASP A 68 8.81 17.71 -0.48
N VAL A 69 7.78 16.97 -0.88
CA VAL A 69 6.60 17.53 -1.52
C VAL A 69 5.87 18.43 -0.51
N PRO A 70 5.70 19.74 -0.78
CA PRO A 70 4.93 20.62 0.10
C PRO A 70 3.45 20.27 -0.03
N LEU A 71 2.99 19.35 0.82
CA LEU A 71 1.56 19.06 0.96
C LEU A 71 0.85 20.35 1.43
N PRO A 72 -0.34 20.67 0.90
CA PRO A 72 -1.14 21.77 1.44
C PRO A 72 -1.32 21.52 2.92
N SER A 73 -0.89 22.48 3.74
CA SER A 73 -0.86 22.33 5.19
C SER A 73 -2.25 21.95 5.66
N LYS A 74 -2.39 20.73 6.24
CA LYS A 74 -3.63 20.33 6.92
C LYS A 74 -3.96 21.47 7.88
N PRO A 75 -5.10 22.15 7.69
CA PRO A 75 -5.38 23.37 8.41
C PRO A 75 -5.30 23.06 9.90
N SER A 76 -4.47 23.81 10.62
CA SER A 76 -3.93 23.36 11.90
C SER A 76 -4.79 23.78 13.08
N SER A 77 -5.08 22.79 13.94
CA SER A 77 -5.64 22.87 15.31
C SER A 77 -6.63 24.00 15.63
N TRP A 78 -7.88 23.60 15.83
CA TRP A 78 -8.65 24.24 16.88
C TRP A 78 -9.53 23.19 17.66
N ILE A 79 -9.87 23.38 18.96
CA ILE A 79 -10.38 22.40 20.00
C ILE A 79 -11.90 22.49 20.33
N ALA A 80 -12.63 21.37 20.47
CA ALA A 80 -14.05 21.33 20.87
C ALA A 80 -14.34 21.64 22.37
N ASN A 81 -15.56 22.12 22.68
CA ASN A 81 -16.06 22.59 24.00
C ASN A 81 -15.48 23.92 24.54
N GLY A 82 -14.78 24.67 23.72
CA GLY A 82 -14.34 26.05 24.00
C GLY A 82 -14.05 26.77 22.69
N SER A 83 -15.05 26.71 21.80
CA SER A 83 -14.80 25.89 20.63
C SER A 83 -14.01 26.54 19.53
N LYS A 84 -13.47 25.66 18.73
CA LYS A 84 -12.38 25.90 17.85
C LYS A 84 -12.38 24.64 16.94
N TYR A 85 -12.32 24.77 15.60
CA TYR A 85 -12.17 23.65 14.66
C TYR A 85 -11.35 24.07 13.42
N SER A 86 -10.32 23.31 12.99
CA SER A 86 -9.53 23.64 11.78
C SER A 86 -9.93 22.80 10.56
N ALA A 87 -9.81 23.39 9.38
CA ALA A 87 -10.76 23.20 8.28
C ALA A 87 -10.93 21.77 7.70
N GLU A 88 -12.20 21.48 7.41
CA GLU A 88 -12.67 20.63 6.31
C GLU A 88 -12.12 19.19 6.20
N SER A 89 -12.20 18.44 7.30
CA SER A 89 -12.52 17.00 7.16
C SER A 89 -14.01 16.86 6.80
N PRO A 90 -14.39 16.18 5.70
CA PRO A 90 -15.80 15.98 5.30
C PRO A 90 -16.67 15.22 6.30
N TRP A 91 -16.07 14.67 7.37
CA TRP A 91 -16.78 14.02 8.47
C TRP A 91 -17.19 14.99 9.59
N VAL A 92 -16.52 16.14 9.71
CA VAL A 92 -16.80 17.14 10.76
C VAL A 92 -18.19 17.75 10.60
N LYS A 93 -18.69 17.89 9.36
CA LYS A 93 -20.08 18.35 9.09
C LYS A 93 -21.18 17.42 9.62
N PHE A 94 -20.84 16.19 10.04
CA PHE A 94 -21.77 15.23 10.64
C PHE A 94 -21.57 15.06 12.15
N ALA A 95 -20.52 15.67 12.73
CA ALA A 95 -20.26 15.57 14.16
C ALA A 95 -21.37 16.27 14.96
N GLY A 96 -21.99 15.54 15.89
CA GLY A 96 -23.11 16.07 16.69
C GLY A 96 -24.45 16.16 15.96
N MET A 97 -24.59 15.63 14.73
CA MET A 97 -25.83 15.70 13.93
C MET A 97 -27.06 15.15 14.68
N PHE A 98 -26.87 14.16 15.55
CA PHE A 98 -27.92 13.51 16.35
C PHE A 98 -27.89 13.90 17.85
N GLN A 99 -27.15 14.94 18.26
CA GLN A 99 -26.94 15.26 19.68
C GLN A 99 -28.22 15.61 20.46
N ASN A 100 -29.24 16.11 19.75
CA ASN A 100 -30.55 16.49 20.29
C ASN A 100 -31.67 15.60 19.71
N ASP A 101 -31.32 14.49 19.07
CA ASP A 101 -32.28 13.56 18.47
C ASP A 101 -32.78 12.58 19.55
N PRO A 102 -34.08 12.61 19.90
CA PRO A 102 -34.62 11.75 20.96
C PRO A 102 -34.65 10.26 20.55
N ASP A 103 -34.78 9.97 19.26
CA ASP A 103 -34.79 8.60 18.75
C ASP A 103 -33.38 8.02 18.75
N PHE A 104 -32.35 8.83 18.47
CA PHE A 104 -30.95 8.41 18.61
C PHE A 104 -30.60 8.03 20.06
N ALA A 105 -31.08 8.80 21.05
CA ALA A 105 -30.90 8.47 22.46
C ALA A 105 -31.59 7.16 22.84
N LYS A 106 -32.81 6.90 22.30
CA LYS A 106 -33.53 5.64 22.47
C LYS A 106 -32.74 4.46 21.87
N ILE A 107 -32.32 4.57 20.61
CA ILE A 107 -31.57 3.51 19.91
C ILE A 107 -30.26 3.20 20.64
N ALA A 108 -29.55 4.20 21.15
CA ALA A 108 -28.34 4.00 21.94
C ALA A 108 -28.59 3.31 23.29
N ALA A 109 -29.77 3.50 23.90
CA ALA A 109 -30.19 2.78 25.09
C ALA A 109 -30.59 1.33 24.78
N ASP A 110 -31.34 1.10 23.71
CA ASP A 110 -31.73 -0.26 23.25
C ASP A 110 -30.47 -1.12 22.96
N ILE A 111 -29.51 -0.59 22.20
CA ILE A 111 -28.22 -1.26 21.89
C ILE A 111 -27.39 -1.54 23.16
N ARG A 112 -27.50 -0.70 24.19
CA ARG A 112 -26.81 -0.94 25.47
C ARG A 112 -27.51 -2.05 26.26
N ALA A 113 -28.84 -2.03 26.33
CA ALA A 113 -29.61 -3.08 26.98
C ALA A 113 -29.31 -4.45 26.37
N GLU A 114 -29.26 -4.58 25.03
CA GLU A 114 -28.86 -5.81 24.33
C GLU A 114 -27.47 -6.35 24.73
N ARG A 115 -26.55 -5.49 25.17
CA ARG A 115 -25.20 -5.88 25.63
C ARG A 115 -25.09 -6.13 27.13
N GLU A 116 -26.08 -5.68 27.90
CA GLU A 116 -26.18 -5.85 29.35
C GLU A 116 -27.16 -6.97 29.74
N ILE A 117 -27.88 -7.54 28.77
CA ILE A 117 -28.46 -8.87 28.90
C ILE A 117 -27.31 -9.85 29.05
N GLU A 118 -27.19 -10.45 30.24
CA GLU A 118 -26.40 -11.66 30.42
C GLU A 118 -27.06 -12.77 29.61
N ASP A 119 -26.53 -12.99 28.40
CA ASP A 119 -26.71 -14.23 27.65
C ASP A 119 -26.00 -15.36 28.43
N ASP A 120 -26.64 -15.82 29.51
CA ASP A 120 -26.31 -17.05 30.26
C ASP A 120 -26.69 -18.31 29.45
N ILE A 121 -26.61 -18.20 28.12
CA ILE A 121 -26.45 -19.33 27.24
C ILE A 121 -25.02 -19.84 27.41
N GLU A 122 -24.84 -20.67 28.44
CA GLU A 122 -23.73 -21.59 28.59
C GLU A 122 -23.43 -22.22 27.22
N VAL A 123 -22.37 -21.74 26.57
CA VAL A 123 -22.06 -22.12 25.19
C VAL A 123 -21.65 -23.58 25.21
N ASP A 124 -22.56 -24.46 24.81
CA ASP A 124 -22.38 -25.91 24.89
C ASP A 124 -21.00 -26.29 24.32
N PRO A 125 -20.08 -26.83 25.15
CA PRO A 125 -18.74 -27.21 24.73
C PRO A 125 -18.72 -28.25 23.58
N SER A 126 -19.84 -28.94 23.33
CA SER A 126 -20.01 -29.83 22.18
C SER A 126 -19.86 -29.10 20.84
N ILE A 127 -20.22 -27.81 20.75
CA ILE A 127 -20.14 -27.00 19.52
C ILE A 127 -18.69 -26.80 19.03
N TYR A 128 -17.72 -26.81 19.95
CA TYR A 128 -16.28 -26.72 19.63
C TYR A 128 -15.57 -28.07 19.55
N SER A 129 -16.29 -29.16 19.86
CA SER A 129 -15.76 -30.52 19.78
C SER A 129 -15.89 -31.06 18.35
N LEU A 130 -15.03 -30.55 17.45
CA LEU A 130 -14.76 -31.20 16.17
C LEU A 130 -14.26 -32.63 16.45
N GLU A 131 -15.11 -33.63 16.19
CA GLU A 131 -14.69 -35.04 16.23
C GLU A 131 -13.52 -35.26 15.27
N GLY A 132 -12.45 -35.87 15.78
CA GLY A 132 -11.24 -36.26 15.05
C GLY A 132 -10.94 -37.73 15.24
#